data_AF-A0A350IVI0-F1
#
_entry.id   AF-A0A350IVI0-F1
#
_cell.length_a   1.000
_cell.length_b   1.000
_cell.length_c   1.000
_cell.angle_alpha   90.00
_cell.angle_beta   90.00
_cell.angle_gamma   90.00
#
_symmetry.space_group_name_H-M   'P 1'
#
loop_
_entity.id
_entity.type
_entity.pdbx_description
1 polymer ?
#
loop_
_entity_poly.entity_id
_entity_poly.type
_entity_poly.pdbx_seq_one_letter_code
_entity_poly.pdbx_strand_id
1 'polypeptide(L)'
;MIASVSVPVPYSGDGPAVDVSAVVGPKTVQLSGTYEGYYDLLGSQDGQTFVSVASFGAGGPEGIEQTVPGAFSSVRLRSGATGAVGVTCEVSGISGAGENGFGTIASLAAGASGLTPVVDTSTIVPPTGSEMDTCFLCRGSFTGPIVVLGSSDGVEFNPIGAWNPGRLSQGAPPAQEMAPLVTDAKVRYVRLLVSGVVTGDVTVTMGGRATPTTGP
;
A
#
# COMPACT_ATOMS: atom_id res chain seq x y z
N MET A 1 -18.64 -7.99 -11.40
CA MET A 1 -17.85 -8.39 -12.60
C MET A 1 -16.40 -8.52 -12.16
N ILE A 2 -15.67 -9.51 -12.63
CA ILE A 2 -14.21 -9.58 -12.38
C ILE A 2 -13.52 -8.67 -13.40
N ALA A 3 -12.64 -7.80 -12.94
CA ALA A 3 -11.74 -7.03 -13.78
C ALA A 3 -10.34 -7.61 -13.65
N SER A 4 -9.62 -7.60 -14.77
CA SER A 4 -8.23 -8.04 -14.89
C SER A 4 -7.43 -6.95 -15.56
N VAL A 5 -6.23 -6.69 -15.04
CA VAL A 5 -5.32 -5.67 -15.51
C VAL A 5 -3.95 -6.29 -15.72
N SER A 6 -3.47 -6.27 -16.95
CA SER A 6 -2.10 -6.71 -17.25
C SER A 6 -1.11 -5.65 -16.79
N VAL A 7 -0.13 -6.06 -15.99
CA VAL A 7 0.95 -5.19 -15.50
C VAL A 7 2.19 -5.40 -16.38
N PRO A 8 2.72 -4.35 -17.02
CA PRO A 8 3.93 -4.47 -17.82
C PRO A 8 5.11 -4.98 -16.99
N VAL A 9 5.79 -6.00 -17.52
CA VAL A 9 6.95 -6.63 -16.88
C VAL A 9 8.22 -5.92 -17.34
N PRO A 10 8.95 -5.22 -16.45
CA PRO A 10 10.20 -4.57 -16.81
C PRO A 10 11.34 -5.57 -16.88
N TYR A 11 12.32 -5.30 -17.74
CA TYR A 11 13.55 -6.10 -17.81
C TYR A 11 14.49 -5.86 -16.62
N SER A 12 14.42 -4.69 -15.99
CA SER A 12 15.23 -4.33 -14.82
C SER A 12 14.61 -3.13 -14.10
N GLY A 13 14.70 -3.08 -12.77
CA GLY A 13 14.22 -1.94 -11.98
C GLY A 13 12.69 -1.82 -12.02
N ASP A 14 12.19 -0.61 -11.80
CA ASP A 14 10.75 -0.34 -11.74
C ASP A 14 10.13 -0.16 -13.13
N GLY A 15 9.04 -0.88 -13.39
CA GLY A 15 8.21 -0.72 -14.58
C GLY A 15 7.25 0.48 -14.49
N PRO A 16 6.47 0.72 -15.56
CA PRO A 16 5.45 1.76 -15.55
C PRO A 16 4.33 1.45 -14.55
N ALA A 17 3.75 2.50 -13.97
CA ALA A 17 2.55 2.39 -13.14
C ALA A 17 1.31 2.12 -14.00
N VAL A 18 0.45 1.24 -13.49
CA VAL A 18 -0.84 0.90 -14.09
C VAL A 18 -1.93 1.19 -13.08
N ASP A 19 -3.00 1.84 -13.56
CA ASP A 19 -4.18 2.11 -12.75
C ASP A 19 -4.92 0.81 -12.42
N VAL A 20 -5.19 0.61 -11.12
CA VAL A 20 -6.02 -0.48 -10.60
C VAL A 20 -7.05 0.04 -9.61
N SER A 21 -7.30 1.34 -9.60
CA SER A 21 -8.24 2.01 -8.69
C SER A 21 -9.66 1.46 -8.79
N ALA A 22 -10.06 0.95 -9.96
CA ALA A 22 -11.35 0.32 -10.19
C ALA A 22 -11.43 -1.14 -9.70
N VAL A 23 -10.33 -1.73 -9.20
CA VAL A 23 -10.31 -3.09 -8.65
C VAL A 23 -10.47 -3.02 -7.13
N VAL A 24 -11.63 -3.46 -6.66
CA VAL A 24 -12.09 -3.39 -5.27
C VAL A 24 -11.78 -4.69 -4.55
N GLY A 25 -11.53 -4.59 -3.25
CA GLY A 25 -11.28 -5.74 -2.39
C GLY A 25 -9.88 -6.31 -2.51
N PRO A 26 -9.65 -7.49 -1.90
CA PRO A 26 -8.44 -8.26 -2.07
C PRO A 26 -8.22 -8.56 -3.56
N LYS A 27 -6.98 -8.42 -4.00
CA LYS A 27 -6.60 -8.59 -5.41
C LYS A 27 -5.82 -9.88 -5.56
N THR A 28 -6.15 -10.66 -6.57
CA THR A 28 -5.35 -11.82 -6.96
C THR A 28 -4.32 -11.37 -7.97
N VAL A 29 -3.05 -11.58 -7.64
CA VAL A 29 -1.91 -11.30 -8.50
C VAL A 29 -1.39 -12.63 -9.02
N GLN A 30 -1.32 -12.75 -10.34
CA GLN A 30 -0.74 -13.90 -11.00
C GLN A 30 0.52 -13.46 -11.74
N LEU A 31 1.64 -14.12 -11.45
CA LEU A 31 2.90 -13.93 -12.15
C LEU A 31 3.37 -15.28 -12.68
N SER A 32 3.59 -15.36 -13.99
CA SER A 32 4.00 -16.60 -14.65
C SER A 32 5.08 -16.36 -15.69
N GLY A 33 5.99 -17.31 -15.87
CA GLY A 33 7.05 -17.28 -16.87
C GLY A 33 8.32 -17.97 -16.38
N THR A 34 9.43 -17.81 -17.10
CA THR A 34 10.72 -18.34 -16.70
C THR A 34 11.66 -17.20 -16.32
N TYR A 35 12.23 -17.25 -15.12
CA TYR A 35 13.20 -16.25 -14.66
C TYR A 35 14.00 -16.74 -13.46
N GLU A 36 15.19 -16.18 -13.25
CA GLU A 36 15.97 -16.32 -12.02
C GLU A 36 15.98 -15.01 -11.25
N GLY A 37 15.80 -15.03 -9.93
CA GLY A 37 15.76 -13.83 -9.10
C GLY A 37 14.34 -13.53 -8.62
N TYR A 38 13.92 -12.25 -8.69
CA TYR A 38 12.63 -11.84 -8.15
C TYR A 38 11.92 -10.76 -8.99
N TYR A 39 10.60 -10.75 -8.84
CA TYR A 39 9.75 -9.62 -9.15
C TYR A 39 9.00 -9.17 -7.91
N ASP A 40 9.00 -7.88 -7.61
CA ASP A 40 8.15 -7.31 -6.56
C ASP A 40 6.97 -6.57 -7.19
N LEU A 41 5.75 -6.86 -6.73
CA LEU A 41 4.62 -5.98 -7.02
C LEU A 41 4.66 -4.83 -6.02
N LEU A 42 4.70 -3.62 -6.55
CA LEU A 42 4.63 -2.40 -5.76
C LEU A 42 3.23 -1.79 -5.88
N GLY A 43 2.60 -1.49 -4.75
CA GLY A 43 1.31 -0.81 -4.67
C GLY A 43 1.45 0.65 -4.24
N SER A 44 0.57 1.50 -4.74
CA SER A 44 0.47 2.91 -4.38
C SER A 44 -0.97 3.34 -4.17
N GLN A 45 -1.17 4.37 -3.34
CA GLN A 45 -2.48 5.00 -3.09
C GLN A 45 -2.55 6.43 -3.66
N ASP A 46 -1.41 7.10 -3.81
CA ASP A 46 -1.29 8.48 -4.33
C ASP A 46 -0.68 8.53 -5.74
N GLY A 47 -0.31 7.39 -6.32
CA GLY A 47 0.36 7.30 -7.62
C GLY A 47 1.83 7.72 -7.61
N GLN A 48 2.40 8.03 -6.45
CA GLN A 48 3.78 8.53 -6.28
C GLN A 48 4.58 7.64 -5.32
N THR A 49 3.96 7.32 -4.18
CA THR A 49 4.52 6.51 -3.11
C THR A 49 4.21 5.04 -3.39
N PHE A 50 5.22 4.29 -3.81
CA PHE A 50 5.12 2.86 -4.05
C PHE A 50 5.82 2.07 -2.94
N VAL A 51 5.15 1.05 -2.42
CA VAL A 51 5.71 0.09 -1.46
C VAL A 51 5.53 -1.33 -1.96
N SER A 52 6.46 -2.22 -1.67
CA SER A 52 6.30 -3.64 -1.97
C SER A 52 5.10 -4.24 -1.23
N VAL A 53 4.19 -4.86 -1.99
CA VAL A 53 2.96 -5.50 -1.49
C VAL A 53 2.96 -7.01 -1.71
N ALA A 54 3.78 -7.52 -2.63
CA ALA A 54 4.02 -8.93 -2.89
C ALA A 54 5.41 -9.13 -3.53
N SER A 55 6.01 -10.30 -3.33
CA SER A 55 7.31 -10.66 -3.89
C SER A 55 7.28 -12.07 -4.45
N PHE A 56 7.77 -12.21 -5.68
CA PHE A 56 7.70 -13.41 -6.51
C PHE A 56 9.11 -13.86 -6.87
N GLY A 57 9.71 -14.70 -6.01
CA GLY A 57 11.03 -15.28 -6.25
C GLY A 57 10.95 -16.60 -7.05
N ALA A 58 11.81 -16.77 -8.05
CA ALA A 58 11.94 -18.03 -8.79
C ALA A 58 13.39 -18.29 -9.22
N GLY A 59 13.69 -19.55 -9.54
CA GLY A 59 14.98 -20.00 -10.09
C GLY A 59 14.81 -20.77 -11.41
N GLY A 60 13.76 -20.45 -12.18
CA GLY A 60 13.33 -21.24 -13.32
C GLY A 60 11.89 -20.93 -13.77
N PRO A 61 11.21 -21.88 -14.44
CA PRO A 61 9.81 -21.74 -14.83
C PRO A 61 8.89 -21.78 -13.61
N GLU A 62 8.02 -20.78 -13.49
CA GLU A 62 7.12 -20.64 -12.34
C GLU A 62 5.76 -20.06 -12.75
N GLY A 63 4.74 -20.36 -11.95
CA GLY A 63 3.41 -19.74 -12.01
C GLY A 63 2.90 -19.51 -10.60
N ILE A 64 3.12 -18.31 -10.06
CA ILE A 64 2.76 -17.95 -8.70
C ILE A 64 1.46 -17.15 -8.71
N GLU A 65 0.52 -17.56 -7.87
CA GLU A 65 -0.69 -16.81 -7.56
C GLU A 65 -0.65 -16.36 -6.10
N GLN A 66 -0.88 -15.07 -5.85
CA GLN A 66 -0.89 -14.51 -4.50
C GLN A 66 -2.02 -13.49 -4.35
N THR A 67 -2.76 -13.60 -3.25
CA THR A 67 -3.73 -12.57 -2.86
C THR A 67 -3.04 -11.45 -2.09
N VAL A 68 -3.21 -10.21 -2.56
CA VAL A 68 -2.72 -9.00 -1.91
C VAL A 68 -3.88 -8.27 -1.26
N PRO A 69 -3.85 -8.07 0.07
CA PRO A 69 -4.89 -7.34 0.77
C PRO A 69 -4.72 -5.81 0.59
N GLY A 70 -5.84 -5.08 0.57
CA GLY A 70 -5.87 -3.63 0.59
C GLY A 70 -6.26 -2.95 -0.73
N ALA A 71 -6.57 -1.66 -0.62
CA ALA A 71 -6.90 -0.79 -1.74
C ALA A 71 -5.65 -0.06 -2.26
N PHE A 72 -5.47 -0.11 -3.58
CA PHE A 72 -4.39 0.56 -4.31
C PHE A 72 -4.99 1.33 -5.49
N SER A 73 -4.50 2.54 -5.72
CA SER A 73 -4.85 3.33 -6.90
C SER A 73 -4.05 2.87 -8.11
N SER A 74 -2.79 2.50 -7.90
CA SER A 74 -1.92 2.02 -8.96
C SER A 74 -0.97 0.95 -8.48
N VAL A 75 -0.51 0.12 -9.41
CA VAL A 75 0.52 -0.89 -9.18
C VAL A 75 1.58 -0.83 -10.27
N ARG A 76 2.77 -1.31 -9.95
CA ARG A 76 3.83 -1.56 -10.94
C ARG A 76 4.68 -2.73 -10.48
N LEU A 77 5.36 -3.35 -11.43
CA LEU A 77 6.29 -4.43 -11.13
C LEU A 77 7.71 -3.87 -11.04
N ARG A 78 8.50 -4.36 -10.09
CA ARG A 78 9.96 -4.15 -10.00
C ARG A 78 10.66 -5.45 -10.32
N SER A 79 11.66 -5.40 -11.19
CA SER A 79 12.46 -6.56 -11.58
C SER A 79 13.86 -6.49 -10.98
N GLY A 80 14.22 -7.54 -10.24
CA GLY A 80 15.59 -7.95 -9.98
C GLY A 80 15.93 -9.28 -10.65
N ALA A 81 15.18 -9.65 -11.68
CA ALA A 81 15.27 -10.95 -12.33
C ALA A 81 16.25 -10.93 -13.52
N THR A 82 16.85 -12.08 -13.80
CA THR A 82 17.69 -12.35 -14.96
C THR A 82 17.14 -13.51 -15.78
N GLY A 83 17.47 -13.57 -17.07
CA GLY A 83 17.02 -14.66 -17.95
C GLY A 83 15.50 -14.72 -18.14
N ALA A 84 14.81 -13.59 -18.00
CA ALA A 84 13.35 -13.52 -18.07
C ALA A 84 12.83 -13.84 -19.49
N VAL A 85 12.01 -14.88 -19.61
CA VAL A 85 11.37 -15.30 -20.86
C VAL A 85 9.89 -15.56 -20.62
N GLY A 86 9.04 -14.92 -21.43
CA GLY A 86 7.59 -15.13 -21.40
C GLY A 86 6.93 -14.73 -20.07
N VAL A 87 7.54 -13.80 -19.33
CA VAL A 87 6.99 -13.36 -18.04
C VAL A 87 5.78 -12.47 -18.25
N THR A 88 4.68 -12.81 -17.61
CA THR A 88 3.42 -12.05 -17.59
C THR A 88 2.99 -11.82 -16.15
N CYS A 89 2.43 -10.65 -15.88
CA CYS A 89 1.83 -10.32 -14.59
C CYS A 89 0.41 -9.78 -14.82
N GLU A 90 -0.55 -10.32 -14.09
CA GLU A 90 -1.93 -9.90 -14.11
C GLU A 90 -2.42 -9.65 -12.69
N VAL A 91 -3.15 -8.55 -12.50
CA VAL A 91 -3.85 -8.24 -11.26
C VAL A 91 -5.34 -8.29 -11.54
N SER A 92 -6.06 -9.13 -10.79
CA SER A 92 -7.50 -9.31 -10.94
C SER A 92 -8.24 -9.13 -9.63
N GLY A 93 -9.52 -8.79 -9.72
CA GLY A 93 -10.40 -8.61 -8.56
C GLY A 93 -11.78 -8.14 -8.97
N ILE A 94 -12.56 -7.66 -8.01
CA ILE A 94 -13.92 -7.20 -8.26
C ILE A 94 -13.86 -5.80 -8.90
N SER A 95 -14.55 -5.61 -10.03
CA SER A 95 -14.67 -4.29 -10.65
C SER A 95 -15.70 -3.42 -9.91
N GLY A 96 -15.31 -2.20 -9.57
CA GLY A 96 -16.15 -1.16 -8.97
C GLY A 96 -15.49 0.22 -9.09
N ALA A 97 -15.69 0.88 -10.24
CA ALA A 97 -15.13 2.21 -10.46
C ALA A 97 -15.69 3.22 -9.44
N GLY A 98 -14.80 4.01 -8.82
CA GLY A 98 -15.19 4.95 -7.76
C GLY A 98 -15.50 4.29 -6.41
N GLU A 99 -15.35 2.97 -6.29
CA GLU A 99 -15.56 2.24 -5.02
C GLU A 99 -14.27 2.12 -4.18
N ASN A 100 -13.21 2.85 -4.51
CA ASN A 100 -12.04 2.99 -3.66
C ASN A 100 -11.74 4.47 -3.44
N GLY A 101 -11.38 4.81 -2.21
CA GLY A 101 -10.90 6.12 -1.82
C GLY A 101 -9.44 6.07 -1.38
N PHE A 102 -8.68 7.13 -1.69
CA PHE A 102 -7.25 7.21 -1.38
C PHE A 102 -6.86 8.60 -0.90
N GLY A 103 -5.93 8.69 0.05
CA GLY A 103 -5.47 9.97 0.55
C GLY A 103 -4.22 9.87 1.41
N THR A 104 -3.52 10.99 1.55
CA THR A 104 -2.38 11.14 2.46
C THR A 104 -2.89 11.48 3.85
N ILE A 105 -2.49 10.70 4.86
CA ILE A 105 -2.85 10.95 6.26
C ILE A 105 -1.74 11.71 7.01
N ALA A 106 -0.49 11.59 6.56
CA ALA A 106 0.61 12.38 7.11
C ALA A 106 1.77 12.50 6.10
N SER A 107 2.40 13.67 6.10
CA SER A 107 3.73 13.90 5.53
C SER A 107 4.61 14.45 6.64
N LEU A 108 5.60 13.68 7.05
CA LEU A 108 6.50 13.98 8.17
C LEU A 108 7.86 14.39 7.62
N ALA A 109 8.34 15.55 8.04
CA ALA A 109 9.70 15.98 7.76
C ALA A 109 10.69 15.32 8.75
N ALA A 110 11.98 15.34 8.40
CA ALA A 110 13.05 14.95 9.31
C ALA A 110 12.92 15.66 10.69
N GLY A 111 13.06 14.89 11.76
CA GLY A 111 12.90 15.37 13.14
C GLY A 111 11.47 15.39 13.67
N ALA A 112 10.46 15.06 12.88
CA ALA A 112 9.08 14.94 13.36
C ALA A 112 8.96 13.88 14.48
N SER A 113 8.18 14.20 15.52
CA SER A 113 7.91 13.32 16.66
C SER A 113 6.57 13.65 17.33
N GLY A 114 6.04 12.71 18.11
CA GLY A 114 4.80 12.90 18.87
C GLY A 114 3.54 12.62 18.05
N LEU A 115 2.43 13.23 18.46
CA LEU A 115 1.12 13.05 17.83
C LEU A 115 0.97 13.96 16.62
N THR A 116 0.55 13.41 15.49
CA THR A 116 0.16 14.21 14.31
C THR A 116 -1.23 14.81 14.49
N PRO A 117 -1.60 15.80 13.65
CA PRO A 117 -2.99 16.23 13.54
C PRO A 117 -3.94 15.07 13.25
N VAL A 118 -5.20 15.25 13.66
CA VAL A 118 -6.29 14.30 13.40
C VAL A 118 -6.79 14.49 11.98
N VAL A 119 -6.98 13.38 11.28
CA VAL A 119 -7.58 13.31 9.94
C VAL A 119 -8.94 12.60 10.04
N ASP A 120 -10.00 13.23 9.52
CA ASP A 120 -11.30 12.58 9.35
C ASP A 120 -11.24 11.70 8.09
N THR A 121 -11.24 10.38 8.28
CA THR A 121 -11.13 9.38 7.22
C THR A 121 -12.34 9.37 6.30
N SER A 122 -13.48 9.93 6.72
CA SER A 122 -14.67 10.04 5.86
C SER A 122 -14.45 10.91 4.62
N THR A 123 -13.45 11.79 4.66
CA THR A 123 -13.01 12.59 3.50
C THR A 123 -12.27 11.77 2.44
N ILE A 124 -11.78 10.58 2.82
CA ILE A 124 -11.02 9.66 1.97
C ILE A 124 -11.90 8.46 1.62
N VAL A 125 -12.40 7.78 2.65
CA VAL A 125 -13.24 6.59 2.58
C VAL A 125 -14.53 6.89 3.34
N PRO A 126 -15.59 7.38 2.65
CA PRO A 126 -16.86 7.69 3.30
C PRO A 126 -17.41 6.49 4.08
N PRO A 127 -18.03 6.69 5.26
CA PRO A 127 -18.55 5.60 6.06
C PRO A 127 -19.67 4.88 5.31
N THR A 128 -19.47 3.60 5.05
CA THR A 128 -20.40 2.76 4.28
C THR A 128 -21.11 1.71 5.15
N GLY A 129 -20.68 1.55 6.41
CA GLY A 129 -21.12 0.46 7.29
C GLY A 129 -20.41 -0.87 7.01
N SER A 130 -19.68 -0.97 5.90
CA SER A 130 -18.79 -2.07 5.54
C SER A 130 -17.38 -1.54 5.26
N GLU A 131 -16.73 -1.06 6.32
CA GLU A 131 -15.32 -0.66 6.28
C GLU A 131 -14.48 -1.94 6.07
N MET A 132 -14.19 -2.24 4.80
CA MET A 132 -13.37 -3.38 4.40
C MET A 132 -12.15 -2.85 3.63
N ASP A 133 -11.07 -3.62 3.67
CA ASP A 133 -9.87 -3.38 2.87
C ASP A 133 -9.14 -2.07 3.16
N THR A 134 -9.39 -1.49 4.35
CA THR A 134 -8.62 -0.32 4.81
C THR A 134 -7.17 -0.74 4.97
N CYS A 135 -6.30 -0.07 4.24
CA CYS A 135 -4.87 -0.27 4.37
C CYS A 135 -4.13 1.06 4.38
N PHE A 136 -3.04 1.07 5.13
CA PHE A 136 -2.11 2.18 5.20
C PHE A 136 -0.78 1.77 4.57
N LEU A 137 -0.19 2.68 3.81
CA LEU A 137 1.15 2.52 3.27
C LEU A 137 2.07 3.54 3.92
N CYS A 138 3.29 3.14 4.21
CA CYS A 138 4.31 3.99 4.78
C CYS A 138 5.61 3.82 4.00
N ARG A 139 6.17 4.94 3.56
CA ARG A 139 7.48 4.98 2.92
C ARG A 139 8.26 6.18 3.44
N GLY A 140 9.52 5.96 3.77
CA GLY A 140 10.41 7.01 4.21
C GLY A 140 11.52 6.50 5.10
N SER A 141 12.20 7.41 5.79
CA SER A 141 13.35 7.09 6.63
C SER A 141 13.08 7.44 8.09
N PHE A 142 12.95 6.42 8.91
CA PHE A 142 12.74 6.56 10.35
C PHE A 142 13.27 5.34 11.11
N THR A 143 13.54 5.53 12.40
CA THR A 143 13.91 4.46 13.35
C THR A 143 12.91 4.41 14.48
N GLY A 144 12.59 3.22 14.98
CA GLY A 144 11.54 3.06 16.00
C GLY A 144 10.11 3.19 15.45
N PRO A 145 9.09 3.08 16.30
CA PRO A 145 7.73 2.85 15.81
C PRO A 145 6.99 4.11 15.39
N ILE A 146 6.24 4.00 14.29
CA ILE A 146 5.14 4.89 13.93
C ILE A 146 3.85 4.08 14.10
N VAL A 147 3.01 4.50 15.05
CA VAL A 147 1.77 3.82 15.40
C VAL A 147 0.60 4.56 14.77
N VAL A 148 -0.26 3.84 14.05
CA VAL A 148 -1.55 4.37 13.58
C VAL A 148 -2.55 4.25 14.72
N LEU A 149 -3.10 5.39 15.12
CA LEU A 149 -4.13 5.48 16.14
C LEU A 149 -5.48 5.78 15.48
N GLY A 150 -6.50 5.02 15.83
CA GLY A 150 -7.86 5.16 15.34
C GLY A 150 -8.85 5.55 16.42
N SER A 151 -9.87 6.30 16.03
CA SER A 151 -10.97 6.74 16.89
C SER A 151 -12.29 6.78 16.11
N SER A 152 -13.41 6.49 16.77
CA SER A 152 -14.75 6.65 16.21
C SER A 152 -15.34 8.05 16.48
N ASP A 153 -14.91 8.71 17.55
CA ASP A 153 -15.49 9.97 18.06
C ASP A 153 -14.54 11.18 17.97
N GLY A 154 -13.25 10.95 17.75
CA GLY A 154 -12.21 11.97 17.66
C GLY A 154 -11.64 12.39 19.02
N VAL A 155 -11.99 11.69 20.10
CA VAL A 155 -11.55 11.97 21.47
C VAL A 155 -10.64 10.85 21.98
N GLU A 156 -11.15 9.62 21.98
CA GLU A 156 -10.39 8.46 22.44
C GLU A 156 -9.73 7.74 21.26
N PHE A 157 -8.41 7.62 21.32
CA PHE A 157 -7.60 7.04 20.25
C PHE A 157 -6.92 5.76 20.72
N ASN A 158 -7.17 4.67 19.99
CA ASN A 158 -6.59 3.36 20.25
C ASN A 158 -5.63 2.95 19.12
N PRO A 159 -4.53 2.24 19.42
CA PRO A 159 -3.68 1.68 18.37
C PRO A 159 -4.44 0.70 17.49
N ILE A 160 -4.38 0.90 16.17
CA ILE A 160 -4.94 -0.01 15.16
C ILE A 160 -3.86 -0.66 14.29
N GLY A 161 -2.60 -0.26 14.47
CA GLY A 161 -1.43 -0.89 13.86
C GLY A 161 -0.18 -0.04 14.00
N ALA A 162 0.97 -0.59 13.59
CA ALA A 162 2.24 0.13 13.67
C ALA A 162 3.27 -0.40 12.66
N TRP A 163 4.17 0.49 12.24
CA TRP A 163 5.42 0.12 11.58
C TRP A 163 6.57 0.26 12.55
N ASN A 164 7.46 -0.73 12.59
CA ASN A 164 8.67 -0.68 13.40
C ASN A 164 9.85 -1.22 12.58
N PRO A 165 10.52 -0.38 11.77
CA PRO A 165 11.67 -0.78 10.96
C PRO A 165 12.91 -1.12 11.80
N GLY A 166 12.86 -0.94 13.13
CA GLY A 166 13.99 -1.18 14.01
C GLY A 166 15.07 -0.10 13.87
N ARG A 167 16.34 -0.52 13.83
CA ARG A 167 17.47 0.36 13.56
C ARG A 167 17.79 0.35 12.07
N LEU A 168 17.95 1.53 11.47
CA LEU A 168 18.48 1.65 10.13
C LEU A 168 19.93 1.17 10.12
N SER A 169 20.25 0.27 9.19
CA SER A 169 21.63 -0.13 8.94
C SER A 169 22.42 1.04 8.35
N GLN A 170 23.72 1.07 8.62
CA GLN A 170 24.61 2.08 8.03
C GLN A 170 24.63 1.88 6.50
N GLY A 171 24.24 2.91 5.74
CA GLY A 171 24.08 2.82 4.29
C GLY A 171 22.68 2.37 3.82
N ALA A 172 21.69 2.35 4.70
CA ALA A 172 20.30 2.10 4.31
C ALA A 172 19.83 3.07 3.20
N PRO A 173 18.93 2.64 2.31
CA PRO A 173 18.35 3.51 1.29
C PRO A 173 17.75 4.78 1.90
N PRO A 174 17.74 5.90 1.16
CA PRO A 174 17.22 7.18 1.66
C PRO A 174 15.71 7.17 1.95
N ALA A 175 14.98 6.14 1.49
CA ALA A 175 13.62 5.85 1.88
C ALA A 175 13.41 4.34 1.92
N GLN A 176 12.87 3.83 3.02
CA GLN A 176 12.51 2.44 3.18
C GLN A 176 11.01 2.25 2.90
N GLU A 177 10.68 1.18 2.19
CA GLU A 177 9.30 0.75 1.97
C GLU A 177 8.88 -0.12 3.15
N MET A 178 7.81 0.25 3.84
CA MET A 178 7.25 -0.57 4.90
C MET A 178 6.21 -1.54 4.33
N ALA A 179 6.07 -2.70 4.96
CA ALA A 179 4.95 -3.58 4.68
C ALA A 179 3.61 -2.85 4.88
N PRO A 180 2.62 -3.06 4.00
CA PRO A 180 1.29 -2.49 4.17
C PRO A 180 0.67 -2.87 5.52
N LEU A 181 0.03 -1.90 6.16
CA LEU A 181 -0.76 -2.13 7.37
C LEU A 181 -2.22 -2.25 6.98
N VAL A 182 -2.78 -3.45 7.02
CA VAL A 182 -4.21 -3.69 6.76
C VAL A 182 -4.95 -3.74 8.09
N THR A 183 -6.13 -3.14 8.16
CA THR A 183 -6.98 -3.17 9.35
C THR A 183 -8.45 -3.25 8.99
N ASP A 184 -9.17 -3.94 9.85
CA ASP A 184 -10.62 -4.13 9.90
C ASP A 184 -11.26 -3.29 11.02
N ALA A 185 -10.45 -2.42 11.67
CA ALA A 185 -10.94 -1.47 12.65
C ALA A 185 -11.85 -0.41 12.00
N LYS A 186 -13.05 -0.23 12.55
CA LYS A 186 -14.00 0.80 12.13
C LYS A 186 -13.66 2.12 12.78
N VAL A 187 -12.97 2.99 12.04
CA VAL A 187 -12.46 4.28 12.54
C VAL A 187 -12.91 5.42 11.63
N ARG A 188 -13.28 6.54 12.25
CA ARG A 188 -13.63 7.78 11.57
C ARG A 188 -12.48 8.78 11.60
N TYR A 189 -11.69 8.74 12.66
CA TYR A 189 -10.59 9.66 12.86
C TYR A 189 -9.30 8.88 13.03
N VAL A 190 -8.26 9.30 12.32
CA VAL A 190 -6.93 8.72 12.43
C VAL A 190 -5.91 9.80 12.74
N ARG A 191 -4.87 9.40 13.48
CA ARG A 191 -3.64 10.18 13.65
C ARG A 191 -2.49 9.21 13.86
N LEU A 192 -1.27 9.69 13.70
CA LEU A 192 -0.08 8.92 13.99
C LEU A 192 0.51 9.31 15.34
N LEU A 193 1.08 8.33 16.03
CA LEU A 193 2.02 8.54 17.11
C LEU A 193 3.43 8.15 16.61
N VAL A 194 4.28 9.16 16.46
CA VAL A 194 5.68 9.00 16.06
C VAL A 194 6.52 8.91 17.32
N SER A 195 6.81 7.68 17.74
CA SER A 195 7.65 7.40 18.92
C SER A 195 9.12 7.15 18.55
N GLY A 196 9.39 7.10 17.25
CA GLY A 196 10.72 6.94 16.65
C GLY A 196 11.44 8.25 16.34
N VAL A 197 12.59 8.14 15.68
CA VAL A 197 13.31 9.27 15.08
C VAL A 197 13.12 9.23 13.57
N VAL A 198 12.47 10.25 13.02
CA VAL A 198 12.33 10.47 11.57
C VAL A 198 13.61 11.13 11.06
N THR A 199 14.33 10.44 10.17
CA THR A 199 15.65 10.87 9.66
C THR A 199 15.59 11.45 8.25
N GLY A 200 14.48 11.25 7.54
CA GLY A 200 14.16 11.86 6.25
C GLY A 200 12.65 11.94 6.06
N ASP A 201 12.18 12.37 4.90
CA ASP A 201 10.75 12.51 4.66
C ASP A 201 10.03 11.16 4.77
N VAL A 202 8.91 11.13 5.48
CA VAL A 202 8.01 9.97 5.60
C VAL A 202 6.63 10.36 5.11
N THR A 203 6.11 9.60 4.17
CA THR A 203 4.73 9.74 3.69
C THR A 203 3.93 8.53 4.14
N VAL A 204 2.77 8.82 4.74
CA VAL A 204 1.80 7.81 5.13
C VAL A 204 0.49 8.09 4.39
N THR A 205 0.04 7.10 3.63
CA THR A 205 -1.22 7.14 2.90
C THR A 205 -2.20 6.12 3.47
N MET A 206 -3.47 6.35 3.19
CA MET A 206 -4.58 5.46 3.48
C MET A 206 -5.37 5.22 2.21
N GLY A 207 -5.86 4.00 2.06
CA GLY A 207 -6.80 3.60 1.03
C GLY A 207 -7.81 2.63 1.60
N GLY A 208 -9.00 2.60 1.02
CA GLY A 208 -10.04 1.66 1.42
C GLY A 208 -11.23 1.72 0.50
N ARG A 209 -12.19 0.82 0.72
CA ARG A 209 -13.40 0.74 -0.10
C ARG A 209 -14.35 1.90 0.19
N ALA A 210 -14.67 2.69 -0.83
CA ALA A 210 -15.78 3.64 -0.85
C ALA A 210 -17.04 2.98 -1.44
N THR A 211 -18.24 3.40 -1.06
CA THR A 211 -19.44 3.05 -1.85
C THR A 211 -19.47 3.93 -3.10
N PRO A 212 -20.00 3.42 -4.23
CA PRO A 212 -20.26 4.30 -5.35
C PRO A 212 -21.24 5.37 -4.88
N THR A 213 -21.00 6.62 -5.26
CA THR A 213 -22.01 7.67 -5.17
C THR A 213 -23.11 7.30 -6.14
N THR A 214 -24.07 6.48 -5.70
CA THR A 214 -25.38 6.45 -6.35
C THR A 214 -25.98 7.83 -6.10
N GLY A 215 -25.85 8.70 -7.10
CA GLY A 215 -26.59 9.95 -7.12
C GLY A 215 -28.09 9.65 -6.97
N PRO A 216 -28.85 10.54 -6.29
CA PRO A 216 -30.30 10.49 -6.33
C PRO A 216 -30.85 10.65 -7.75
#